data_AF-W2R1B6-F1
#
_entry.id   AF-W2R1B6-F1
#
_cell.length_a   1.000
_cell.length_b   1.000
_cell.length_c   1.000
_cell.angle_alpha   90.00
_cell.angle_beta   90.00
_cell.angle_gamma   90.00
#
_symmetry.space_group_name_H-M   'P 1'
#
loop_
_entity.id
_entity.type
_entity.pdbx_description
1 polymer ?
#
loop_
_entity_poly.entity_id
_entity_poly.type
_entity_poly.pdbx_seq_one_letter_code
_entity_poly.pdbx_strand_id
1 'polypeptide(L)' 'MRGSIPHLDYNTNIRLEASWGAAKDILNRHMPMDECIDHLLILQRTAADKHNYKSRRAGIRYNNTYNEEMQILA' A
#
# COMPACT_ATOMS: atom_id res chain seq x y z
N MET A 1 -0.26 1.57 31.72
CA MET A 1 0.31 0.48 30.90
C MET A 1 -0.33 0.55 29.52
N ARG A 2 0.36 1.05 28.50
CA ARG A 2 -0.10 0.92 27.10
C ARG A 2 -0.01 -0.56 26.79
N GLY A 3 -1.15 -1.21 26.63
CA GLY A 3 -1.25 -2.65 26.37
C GLY A 3 -0.36 -3.06 25.21
N SER A 4 -0.01 -4.34 25.16
CA SER A 4 0.82 -5.05 24.19
C SER A 4 0.33 -4.94 22.74
N ILE A 5 0.11 -3.71 22.26
CA ILE A 5 -0.21 -3.39 20.89
C ILE A 5 1.13 -3.46 20.17
N PRO A 6 1.29 -4.35 19.17
CA PRO A 6 2.48 -4.40 18.35
C PRO A 6 2.71 -3.00 17.80
N HIS A 7 3.74 -2.31 18.28
CA HIS A 7 4.07 -1.00 17.77
C HIS A 7 4.60 -1.24 16.35
N LEU A 8 3.77 -0.93 15.37
CA LEU A 8 4.23 -0.80 14.00
C LEU A 8 5.33 0.27 14.06
N ASP A 9 6.56 -0.14 13.81
CA ASP A 9 7.76 0.69 13.99
C ASP A 9 7.57 2.12 13.42
N TYR A 10 8.35 3.09 13.88
CA TYR A 10 8.16 4.52 13.59
C TYR A 10 7.87 4.81 12.10
N ASN A 11 8.59 4.14 11.20
CA ASN A 11 8.39 4.26 9.76
C ASN A 11 6.98 3.82 9.31
N THR A 12 6.48 2.70 9.81
CA THR A 12 5.16 2.18 9.46
C THR A 12 4.06 3.09 9.99
N ASN A 13 4.19 3.60 11.22
CA ASN A 13 3.24 4.58 11.77
C ASN A 13 3.21 5.86 10.94
N ILE A 14 4.36 6.43 10.55
CA ILE A 14 4.39 7.61 9.66
C ILE A 14 3.67 7.32 8.35
N ARG A 15 3.90 6.15 7.75
CA ARG A 15 3.27 5.79 6.47
C ARG A 15 1.76 5.65 6.59
N LEU A 16 1.27 5.10 7.70
CA LEU A 16 -0.15 5.00 7.97
C LEU A 16 -0.78 6.38 8.19
N GLU A 17 -0.16 7.23 9.01
CA GLU A 17 -0.63 8.60 9.24
C GLU A 17 -0.64 9.42 7.95
N ALA A 18 0.39 9.31 7.11
CA ALA A 18 0.43 9.99 5.81
C ALA A 18 -0.68 9.50 4.87
N SER A 19 -0.94 8.19 4.84
CA SER A 19 -2.01 7.60 4.03
C SER A 19 -3.39 8.03 4.53
N TRP A 20 -3.56 8.12 5.85
CA TRP A 20 -4.79 8.61 6.47
C TRP A 20 -4.99 10.11 6.25
N GLY A 21 -3.91 10.90 6.26
CA GLY A 21 -3.93 12.31 5.88
C GLY A 21 -4.49 12.51 4.47
N ALA A 22 -3.99 11.76 3.49
CA ALA A 22 -4.49 11.82 2.12
C ALA A 22 -5.96 11.38 1.98
N ALA A 23 -6.42 10.43 2.80
CA ALA A 23 -7.83 10.03 2.80
C ALA A 23 -8.75 11.13 3.37
N LYS A 24 -8.28 11.91 4.35
CA LYS A 24 -9.03 13.04 4.92
C LYS A 24 -9.26 14.18 3.93
N ASP A 25 -8.42 14.32 2.91
CA ASP A 25 -8.62 15.32 1.86
C ASP A 25 -9.84 14.97 0.97
N ILE A 26 -10.23 13.69 0.95
CA ILE A 26 -11.33 13.16 0.15
C ILE A 26 -12.60 13.02 1.00
N LEU A 27 -12.44 12.64 2.27
CA LEU A 27 -13.56 12.41 3.20
C LEU A 27 -13.98 13.70 3.89
N ASN A 28 -15.27 14.03 3.80
CA ASN A 28 -15.86 15.16 4.49
C ASN A 28 -16.77 14.68 5.62
N ARG A 29 -16.73 15.33 6.79
CA ARG A 29 -17.62 15.04 7.93
C ARG A 29 -19.11 15.23 7.64
N HIS A 30 -19.46 15.95 6.57
CA HIS A 30 -20.84 16.17 6.13
C HIS A 30 -21.24 15.28 4.95
N MET A 31 -20.32 14.43 4.47
CA MET A 31 -20.60 13.49 3.39
C MET A 31 -21.57 12.40 3.89
N PRO A 32 -22.57 12.01 3.07
CA PRO A 32 -23.41 10.84 3.32
C PRO A 32 -22.57 9.59 3.59
N MET A 33 -23.09 8.70 4.45
CA MET A 33 -22.34 7.53 4.91
C MET A 33 -22.03 6.55 3.77
N ASP A 34 -22.97 6.37 2.85
CA ASP A 34 -22.83 5.58 1.63
C ASP A 34 -21.70 6.12 0.74
N GLU A 35 -21.69 7.43 0.49
CA GLU A 35 -20.64 8.08 -0.29
C GLU A 35 -19.25 7.97 0.39
N CYS A 36 -19.19 8.05 1.72
CA CYS A 36 -17.96 7.79 2.48
C CYS A 36 -17.45 6.36 2.28
N ILE A 37 -18.35 5.37 2.32
CA ILE A 37 -18.00 3.95 2.16
C ILE A 37 -17.47 3.71 0.74
N ASP A 38 -18.11 4.28 -0.27
CA ASP A 38 -17.69 4.15 -1.67
C ASP A 38 -16.29 4.74 -1.88
N HIS A 39 -16.02 5.93 -1.37
CA HIS A 39 -14.69 6.53 -1.43
C HIS A 39 -13.62 5.70 -0.71
N LEU A 40 -13.94 5.14 0.47
CA LEU A 40 -13.03 4.26 1.20
C LEU A 40 -12.72 2.98 0.42
N LEU A 41 -13.73 2.36 -0.21
CA LEU A 41 -13.56 1.18 -1.05
C LEU A 41 -12.65 1.45 -2.25
N ILE A 42 -12.85 2.59 -2.93
CA ILE A 42 -12.01 3.01 -4.07
C ILE A 42 -10.56 3.24 -3.62
N LEU A 43 -10.35 3.91 -2.49
CA LEU A 43 -9.02 4.17 -1.93
C LEU A 43 -8.31 2.87 -1.57
N GLN A 44 -9.01 1.95 -0.90
CA GLN A 44 -8.46 0.64 -0.54
C GLN A 44 -8.09 -0.16 -1.79
N ARG A 45 -8.96 -0.21 -2.79
CA ARG A 45 -8.71 -0.93 -4.05
C ARG A 45 -7.50 -0.36 -4.78
N THR A 46 -7.42 0.96 -4.91
CA THR A 46 -6.29 1.65 -5.56
C THR A 46 -4.97 1.38 -4.83
N ALA A 47 -4.99 1.39 -3.49
CA ALA A 47 -3.82 1.06 -2.69
C ALA A 47 -3.37 -0.40 -2.89
N ALA A 48 -4.31 -1.34 -2.91
CA ALA A 48 -4.04 -2.76 -3.18
C ALA A 48 -3.46 -2.96 -4.59
N ASP A 49 -4.05 -2.34 -5.62
CA ASP A 49 -3.59 -2.43 -7.00
C ASP A 49 -2.17 -1.87 -7.16
N LYS A 50 -1.87 -0.73 -6.53
CA LYS A 50 -0.52 -0.15 -6.51
C LYS A 50 0.48 -1.07 -5.82
N HIS A 51 0.09 -1.72 -4.73
CA HIS A 51 0.94 -2.69 -4.03
C HIS A 51 1.21 -3.93 -4.88
N ASN A 52 0.17 -4.49 -5.50
CA ASN A 52 0.25 -5.65 -6.38
C ASN A 52 1.10 -5.36 -7.62
N TYR A 53 0.93 -4.19 -8.23
CA TYR A 53 1.76 -3.75 -9.35
C TYR A 53 3.25 -3.67 -8.97
N LYS A 54 3.57 -3.07 -7.82
CA LYS A 54 4.96 -2.99 -7.33
C LYS A 54 5.55 -4.37 -7.07
N SER A 55 4.80 -5.26 -6.42
CA SER A 55 5.26 -6.62 -6.13
C SER A 55 5.47 -7.42 -7.40
N ARG A 56 4.53 -7.36 -8.35
CA ARG A 56 4.65 -8.02 -9.66
C ARG A 56 5.84 -7.49 -10.46
N ARG A 57 6.03 -6.17 -10.51
CA ARG A 57 7.16 -5.55 -11.20
C ARG A 57 8.50 -5.95 -10.57
N ALA A 58 8.58 -6.03 -9.25
CA ALA A 58 9.77 -6.52 -8.57
C ALA A 58 10.06 -7.97 -8.99
N GLY A 59 9.06 -8.85 -8.95
CA GLY A 59 9.18 -10.24 -9.41
C GLY A 59 9.66 -10.37 -10.87
N ILE A 60 9.14 -9.55 -11.79
CA ILE A 60 9.59 -9.51 -13.19
C ILE A 60 11.07 -9.13 -13.29
N ARG A 61 11.52 -8.12 -12.53
CA ARG A 61 12.92 -7.69 -12.53
C ARG A 61 13.85 -8.81 -12.07
N TYR A 62 13.55 -9.44 -10.93
CA TYR A 62 14.35 -10.55 -10.42
C TYR A 62 14.44 -11.70 -11.43
N ASN A 63 13.32 -12.09 -12.04
CA ASN A 63 13.31 -13.15 -13.04
C ASN A 63 14.16 -12.83 -14.27
N ASN A 64 14.13 -11.59 -14.75
CA ASN A 64 15.00 -11.18 -15.87
C ASN A 64 16.48 -11.26 -15.49
N THR A 65 16.86 -10.81 -14.29
CA THR A 65 18.24 -10.90 -13.80
C THR A 65 18.71 -12.35 -13.69
N TYR A 66 17.89 -13.25 -13.14
CA TYR A 66 18.21 -14.68 -13.11
C TYR A 66 18.38 -15.28 -14.51
N ASN A 67 17.57 -14.86 -15.48
CA ASN A 67 17.66 -15.35 -16.85
C ASN A 67 18.94 -14.87 -17.55
N GLU A 68 19.35 -13.62 -17.31
CA GLU A 68 20.62 -13.07 -17.81
C GLU A 68 21.83 -13.78 -17.17
N GLU A 69 21.83 -13.98 -15.85
CA GLU A 69 22.90 -14.69 -15.13
C GLU A 69 23.02 -16.15 -15.60
N MET A 70 21.89 -16.83 -15.82
CA MET A 70 21.85 -18.20 -16.35
C MET A 70 22.41 -18.30 -17.78
N GLN A 71 22.28 -17.25 -18.60
CA GLN A 71 22.84 -17.22 -19.96
C GLN A 71 24.36 -17.01 -19.99
N ILE A 72 24.93 -16.40 -18.95
CA ILE A 72 26.38 -16.17 -18.85
C ILE A 72 27.11 -17.44 -18.36
N LEU A 73 26.40 -18.34 -17.69
CA LEU A 73 26.92 -19.58 -17.12
C LEU A 73 26.77 -20.81 -18.05
N ALA A 74 26.18 -20.64 -19.24
CA ALA A 74 25.98 -21.67 -20.27
C ALA A 74 26.98 -21.51 -21.42
#